data_AF-A0A2W5PYH5-F1
#
_entry.id   AF-A0A2W5PYH5-F1
#
_cell.length_a   1.000
_cell.length_b   1.000
_cell.length_c   1.000
_cell.angle_alpha   90.00
_cell.angle_beta   90.00
_cell.angle_gamma   90.00
#
_symmetry.space_group_name_H-M   'P 1'
#
loop_
_entity.id
_entity.type
_entity.pdbx_description
1 polymer ?
#
loop_
_entity_poly.entity_id
_entity_poly.type
_entity_poly.pdbx_seq_one_letter_code
_entity_poly.pdbx_strand_id
1 'polypeptide(L)'
;MNRTILPALVGAALLSAAAAAFAAPPKTGFVREHALAMVEGALTPDQVTQLQLIAYQAAIADVCEGFDIDGDKFAAAFETLAPVDAAKMSDAQKDYHDKHLLVIFGVLVGGELGGISEDPAGACAQAAKDQADAELAPALVWQ
;
A
#
# COMPACT_ATOMS: atom_id res chain seq x y z
N MET A 1 -13.91 60.69 -42.16
CA MET A 1 -12.88 61.46 -41.43
C MET A 1 -12.78 60.92 -40.01
N ASN A 2 -11.56 60.63 -39.60
CA ASN A 2 -11.03 60.63 -38.23
C ASN A 2 -11.39 59.52 -37.21
N ARG A 3 -10.35 58.70 -36.99
CA ARG A 3 -9.65 58.41 -35.71
C ARG A 3 -10.19 57.28 -34.83
N THR A 4 -9.54 56.12 -35.02
CA THR A 4 -8.67 55.40 -34.05
C THR A 4 -8.91 55.65 -32.56
N ILE A 5 -9.02 54.57 -31.77
CA ILE A 5 -8.20 54.22 -30.58
C ILE A 5 -8.59 52.78 -30.13
N LEU A 6 -7.62 51.85 -30.18
CA LEU A 6 -7.64 50.57 -29.46
C LEU A 6 -7.28 50.84 -27.98
N PRO A 7 -7.86 50.11 -27.01
CA PRO A 7 -7.23 49.91 -25.72
C PRO A 7 -6.88 48.43 -25.47
N ALA A 8 -5.57 48.22 -25.41
CA ALA A 8 -4.82 47.47 -24.41
C ALA A 8 -5.36 46.11 -23.92
N LEU A 9 -4.66 45.06 -24.35
CA LEU A 9 -4.41 43.86 -23.56
C LEU A 9 -3.89 44.24 -22.16
N VAL A 10 -4.57 43.81 -21.11
CA VAL A 10 -3.97 43.59 -19.79
C VAL A 10 -4.21 42.14 -19.42
N GLY A 11 -3.24 41.31 -19.79
CA GLY A 11 -3.13 39.92 -19.33
C GLY A 11 -2.72 39.91 -17.87
N ALA A 12 -3.69 39.75 -16.97
CA ALA A 12 -3.43 39.31 -15.60
C ALA A 12 -3.38 37.77 -15.61
N ALA A 13 -2.20 37.22 -15.89
CA ALA A 13 -1.92 35.82 -15.61
C ALA A 13 -1.94 35.64 -14.09
N LEU A 14 -3.09 35.20 -13.58
CA LEU A 14 -3.21 34.65 -12.23
C LEU A 14 -2.40 33.34 -12.22
N LEU A 15 -1.11 33.45 -11.93
CA LEU A 15 -0.30 32.36 -11.43
C LEU A 15 -0.90 31.96 -10.08
N SER A 16 -1.92 31.09 -10.13
CA SER A 16 -2.30 30.25 -9.01
C SER A 16 -1.10 29.38 -8.68
N ALA A 17 -0.24 29.87 -7.79
CA ALA A 17 0.65 29.04 -7.04
C ALA A 17 -0.21 28.15 -6.14
N ALA A 18 -0.76 27.09 -6.73
CA ALA A 18 -1.17 25.93 -5.98
C ALA A 18 0.13 25.35 -5.39
N ALA A 19 0.52 25.85 -4.22
CA ALA A 19 1.38 25.11 -3.34
C ALA A 19 0.68 23.76 -3.17
N ALA A 20 1.26 22.69 -3.73
CA ALA A 20 0.84 21.35 -3.42
C ALA A 20 0.89 21.24 -1.90
N ALA A 21 -0.28 21.25 -1.26
CA ALA A 21 -0.41 20.88 0.12
C ALA A 21 0.01 19.42 0.15
N PHE A 22 1.28 19.16 0.43
CA PHE A 22 1.74 17.84 0.79
C PHE A 22 0.96 17.52 2.07
N ALA A 23 -0.08 16.70 1.93
CA ALA A 23 -0.79 16.14 3.06
C ALA A 23 0.29 15.55 3.99
N ALA A 24 0.24 15.91 5.27
CA ALA A 24 1.13 15.31 6.25
C ALA A 24 1.03 13.78 6.10
N PRO A 25 2.16 13.05 6.13
CA PRO A 25 2.12 11.60 6.02
C PRO A 25 1.15 11.07 7.09
N PRO A 26 0.35 10.03 6.78
CA PRO A 26 -0.57 9.45 7.75
C PRO A 26 0.21 9.09 9.01
N LYS A 27 -0.41 9.24 10.19
CA LYS A 27 0.27 9.05 11.48
C LYS A 27 0.84 7.64 11.65
N THR A 28 0.31 6.67 10.92
CA THR A 28 0.77 5.28 10.88
C THR A 28 1.94 5.02 9.93
N GLY A 29 2.36 6.03 9.15
CA GLY A 29 3.48 5.93 8.20
C GLY A 29 4.77 5.42 8.81
N PHE A 30 5.04 5.79 10.08
CA PHE A 30 6.22 5.30 10.81
C PHE A 30 6.23 3.78 11.00
N VAL A 31 5.08 3.14 11.30
CA VAL A 31 5.01 1.68 11.51
C VAL A 31 5.34 0.95 10.22
N ARG A 32 4.77 1.44 9.11
CA ARG A 32 5.06 0.94 7.76
C ARG A 32 6.54 1.12 7.42
N GLU A 33 7.09 2.32 7.55
CA GLU A 33 8.50 2.59 7.28
C GLU A 33 9.43 1.70 8.11
N HIS A 34 9.12 1.50 9.39
CA HIS A 34 9.87 0.61 10.25
C HIS A 34 9.80 -0.85 9.78
N ALA A 35 8.61 -1.33 9.40
CA ALA A 35 8.46 -2.68 8.86
C ALA A 35 9.23 -2.89 7.55
N LEU A 36 9.26 -1.88 6.68
CA LEU A 36 10.04 -1.92 5.44
C LEU A 36 11.55 -1.97 5.71
N ALA A 37 12.03 -1.23 6.69
CA ALA A 37 13.43 -1.30 7.11
C ALA A 37 13.82 -2.68 7.65
N MET A 38 12.88 -3.45 8.23
CA MET A 38 13.14 -4.81 8.73
C MET A 38 13.31 -5.85 7.61
N VAL A 39 12.81 -5.59 6.39
CA VAL A 39 12.93 -6.51 5.23
C VAL A 39 13.91 -6.02 4.17
N GLU A 40 14.59 -4.90 4.42
CA GLU A 40 15.56 -4.34 3.48
C GLU A 40 16.68 -5.35 3.17
N GLY A 41 16.86 -5.64 1.88
CA GLY A 41 17.84 -6.62 1.40
C GLY A 41 17.45 -8.09 1.60
N ALA A 42 16.39 -8.39 2.37
CA ALA A 42 15.87 -9.75 2.53
C ALA A 42 14.85 -10.12 1.44
N LEU A 43 14.10 -9.12 0.96
CA LEU A 43 13.08 -9.24 -0.09
C LEU A 43 13.40 -8.34 -1.28
N THR A 44 12.93 -8.72 -2.47
CA THR A 44 12.93 -7.84 -3.65
C THR A 44 11.85 -6.74 -3.52
N PRO A 45 11.91 -5.66 -4.32
CA PRO A 45 10.86 -4.64 -4.34
C PRO A 45 9.46 -5.19 -4.62
N ASP A 46 9.34 -6.18 -5.51
CA ASP A 46 8.06 -6.82 -5.83
C ASP A 46 7.54 -7.64 -4.65
N GLN A 47 8.42 -8.37 -3.95
CA GLN A 47 8.06 -9.12 -2.74
C GLN A 47 7.65 -8.18 -1.60
N VAL A 48 8.35 -7.04 -1.44
CA VAL A 48 7.97 -5.99 -0.48
C VAL A 48 6.58 -5.41 -0.81
N THR A 49 6.29 -5.22 -2.10
CA THR A 49 4.97 -4.76 -2.55
C THR A 49 3.90 -5.81 -2.25
N GLN A 50 4.17 -7.09 -2.55
CA GLN A 50 3.28 -8.20 -2.25
C GLN A 50 3.02 -8.31 -0.74
N LEU A 51 4.05 -8.23 0.10
CA LEU A 51 3.93 -8.30 1.56
C LEU A 51 3.03 -7.18 2.13
N GLN A 52 3.19 -5.94 1.64
CA GLN A 52 2.31 -4.84 2.02
C GLN A 52 0.88 -5.07 1.54
N LEU A 53 0.72 -5.54 0.30
CA LEU A 53 -0.59 -5.78 -0.29
C LEU A 53 -1.37 -6.87 0.46
N ILE A 54 -0.74 -7.98 0.86
CA ILE A 54 -1.42 -9.00 1.67
C ILE A 54 -1.72 -8.51 3.09
N ALA A 55 -0.89 -7.63 3.66
CA ALA A 55 -1.14 -7.04 4.97
C ALA A 55 -2.34 -6.08 4.96
N TYR A 56 -2.45 -5.23 3.92
CA TYR A 56 -3.63 -4.41 3.66
C TYR A 56 -4.89 -5.28 3.56
N GLN A 57 -4.84 -6.34 2.75
CA GLN A 57 -5.98 -7.21 2.54
C GLN A 57 -6.43 -7.95 3.80
N ALA A 58 -5.48 -8.38 4.63
CA ALA A 58 -5.77 -8.99 5.93
C ALA A 58 -6.40 -7.98 6.91
N ALA A 59 -5.93 -6.73 6.93
CA ALA A 59 -6.51 -5.68 7.77
C ALA A 59 -7.92 -5.29 7.31
N ILE A 60 -8.18 -5.24 6.00
CA ILE A 60 -9.53 -5.02 5.46
C ILE A 60 -10.47 -6.16 5.83
N ALA A 61 -10.04 -7.42 5.72
CA ALA A 61 -10.89 -8.56 6.07
C ALA A 61 -11.28 -8.59 7.57
N ASP A 62 -10.46 -8.00 8.45
CA ASP A 62 -10.77 -7.89 9.88
C ASP A 62 -11.82 -6.80 10.20
N VAL A 63 -11.92 -5.76 9.35
CA VAL A 63 -12.74 -4.57 9.63
C VAL A 63 -13.97 -4.45 8.73
N CYS A 64 -13.89 -4.85 7.47
CA CYS A 64 -14.89 -4.59 6.45
C CYS A 64 -15.75 -5.83 6.18
N GLU A 65 -17.05 -5.71 6.39
CA GLU A 65 -18.00 -6.79 6.05
C GLU A 65 -17.94 -7.15 4.57
N GLY A 66 -17.99 -8.45 4.27
CA GLY A 66 -17.96 -8.97 2.90
C GLY A 66 -16.57 -9.15 2.31
N PHE A 67 -15.50 -8.89 3.08
CA PHE A 67 -14.13 -9.23 2.73
C PHE A 67 -13.67 -10.41 3.58
N ASP A 68 -13.48 -11.57 2.95
CA ASP A 68 -12.89 -12.74 3.58
C ASP A 68 -11.59 -13.11 2.86
N ILE A 69 -10.61 -13.62 3.60
CA ILE A 69 -9.37 -14.13 3.01
C ILE A 69 -9.63 -15.52 2.40
N ASP A 70 -9.31 -15.66 1.12
CA ASP A 70 -9.10 -16.95 0.47
C ASP A 70 -7.78 -17.54 0.98
N GLY A 71 -7.87 -18.60 1.78
CA GLY A 71 -6.71 -19.22 2.42
C GLY A 71 -5.69 -19.76 1.43
N ASP A 72 -6.13 -20.28 0.28
CA ASP A 72 -5.24 -20.86 -0.74
C ASP A 72 -4.50 -19.75 -1.49
N LYS A 73 -5.19 -18.67 -1.86
CA LYS A 73 -4.54 -17.50 -2.46
C LYS A 73 -3.59 -16.83 -1.49
N PHE A 74 -3.96 -16.72 -0.21
CA PHE A 74 -3.11 -16.14 0.82
C PHE A 74 -1.84 -16.96 1.01
N ALA A 75 -1.95 -18.29 1.12
CA ALA A 75 -0.80 -19.19 1.22
C ALA A 75 0.10 -19.06 -0.01
N ALA A 76 -0.47 -19.11 -1.21
CA ALA A 76 0.30 -18.96 -2.45
C ALA A 76 1.02 -17.61 -2.53
N ALA A 77 0.37 -16.52 -2.12
CA ALA A 77 0.98 -15.20 -2.06
C ALA A 77 2.15 -15.17 -1.06
N PHE A 78 2.01 -15.78 0.11
CA PHE A 78 3.05 -15.83 1.13
C PHE A 78 4.26 -16.68 0.68
N GLU A 79 4.04 -17.77 -0.06
CA GLU A 79 5.10 -18.59 -0.63
C GLU A 79 6.01 -17.81 -1.61
N THR A 80 5.48 -16.77 -2.26
CA THR A 80 6.29 -15.90 -3.14
C THR A 80 7.31 -15.05 -2.38
N LEU A 81 7.20 -14.96 -1.05
CA LEU A 81 8.05 -14.15 -0.18
C LEU A 81 9.29 -14.91 0.33
N ALA A 82 9.66 -15.99 -0.35
CA ALA A 82 10.91 -16.70 -0.12
C ALA A 82 12.12 -15.75 -0.23
N PRO A 83 13.17 -15.93 0.58
CA PRO A 83 14.31 -15.02 0.60
C PRO A 83 15.08 -15.04 -0.74
N VAL A 84 15.62 -13.88 -1.14
CA VAL A 84 16.32 -13.69 -2.44
C VAL A 84 17.46 -14.71 -2.67
N ASP A 85 18.11 -15.14 -1.59
CA ASP A 85 19.23 -16.11 -1.60
C ASP A 85 18.86 -17.46 -0.96
N ALA A 86 17.59 -17.86 -0.99
CA ALA A 86 17.09 -19.09 -0.35
C ALA A 86 17.94 -20.35 -0.66
N ALA A 87 18.47 -20.48 -1.88
CA ALA A 87 19.30 -21.62 -2.29
C ALA A 87 20.65 -21.69 -1.57
N LYS A 88 21.14 -20.58 -1.01
CA LYS A 88 22.40 -20.49 -0.26
C LYS A 88 22.19 -20.56 1.26
N MET A 89 20.93 -20.56 1.71
CA MET A 89 20.57 -20.61 3.12
C MET A 89 20.45 -22.05 3.62
N SER A 90 20.93 -22.28 4.84
CA SER A 90 20.59 -23.47 5.62
C SER A 90 19.10 -23.48 5.98
N ASP A 91 18.56 -24.64 6.31
CA ASP A 91 17.15 -24.77 6.70
C ASP A 91 16.83 -23.96 7.96
N ALA A 92 17.76 -23.85 8.92
CA ALA A 92 17.59 -23.00 10.09
C ALA A 92 17.48 -21.50 9.75
N GLN A 93 18.18 -21.05 8.70
CA GLN A 93 18.09 -19.66 8.24
C GLN A 93 16.77 -19.39 7.52
N LYS A 94 16.26 -20.37 6.76
CA LYS A 94 14.93 -20.27 6.13
C LYS A 94 13.83 -20.23 7.18
N ASP A 95 13.86 -21.13 8.16
CA ASP A 95 12.92 -21.14 9.28
C ASP A 95 12.97 -19.82 10.09
N TYR A 96 14.16 -19.27 10.30
CA TYR A 96 14.30 -17.95 10.91
C TYR A 96 13.66 -16.84 10.06
N HIS A 97 13.90 -16.85 8.74
CA HIS A 97 13.30 -15.91 7.79
C HIS A 97 11.78 -15.99 7.83
N ASP A 98 11.20 -17.18 7.72
CA ASP A 98 9.75 -17.37 7.68
C ASP A 98 9.09 -16.84 8.97
N LYS A 99 9.69 -17.12 10.14
CA LYS A 99 9.22 -16.60 11.43
C LYS A 99 9.35 -15.08 11.52
N HIS A 100 10.44 -14.51 11.05
CA HIS A 100 10.63 -13.05 11.06
C HIS A 100 9.68 -12.36 10.09
N LEU A 101 9.46 -12.95 8.92
CA LEU A 101 8.53 -12.44 7.93
C LEU A 101 7.10 -12.39 8.49
N LEU A 102 6.67 -13.39 9.25
CA LEU A 102 5.37 -13.38 9.95
C LEU A 102 5.27 -12.26 11.01
N VAL A 103 6.35 -11.99 11.74
CA VAL A 103 6.39 -10.86 12.69
C VAL A 103 6.22 -9.53 11.95
N ILE A 104 6.96 -9.35 10.86
CA ILE A 104 6.91 -8.13 10.04
C ILE A 104 5.53 -7.97 9.39
N PHE A 105 4.96 -9.05 8.88
CA PHE A 105 3.58 -9.08 8.38
C PHE A 105 2.60 -8.60 9.45
N GLY A 106 2.70 -9.10 10.69
CA GLY A 106 1.86 -8.65 11.80
C GLY A 106 2.02 -7.16 12.13
N VAL A 107 3.25 -6.62 12.04
CA VAL A 107 3.50 -5.19 12.21
C VAL A 107 2.83 -4.36 11.10
N LEU A 108 2.92 -4.82 9.85
CA LEU A 108 2.24 -4.17 8.72
C LEU A 108 0.72 -4.20 8.90
N VAL A 109 0.14 -5.35 9.24
CA VAL A 109 -1.30 -5.47 9.51
C VAL A 109 -1.74 -4.50 10.62
N GLY A 110 -0.99 -4.43 11.72
CA GLY A 110 -1.27 -3.48 12.80
C GLY A 110 -1.17 -2.01 12.36
N GLY A 111 -0.22 -1.69 11.46
CA GLY A 111 -0.11 -0.36 10.85
C GLY A 111 -1.30 -0.02 9.96
N GLU A 112 -1.75 -0.96 9.14
CA GLU A 112 -2.94 -0.82 8.28
C GLU A 112 -4.20 -0.66 9.12
N LEU A 113 -4.42 -1.51 10.14
CA LEU A 113 -5.54 -1.38 11.09
C LEU A 113 -5.55 -0.02 11.78
N GLY A 114 -4.39 0.48 12.19
CA GLY A 114 -4.26 1.82 12.74
C GLY A 114 -4.72 2.90 11.76
N GLY A 115 -4.35 2.79 10.48
CA GLY A 115 -4.77 3.72 9.44
C GLY A 115 -6.27 3.64 9.15
N ILE A 116 -6.78 2.42 8.98
CA ILE A 116 -8.20 2.13 8.75
C ILE A 116 -9.05 2.69 9.89
N SER A 117 -8.58 2.62 11.15
CA SER A 117 -9.33 3.13 12.30
C SER A 117 -9.62 4.63 12.26
N GLU A 118 -8.87 5.41 11.49
CA GLU A 118 -9.11 6.86 11.32
C GLU A 118 -10.30 7.15 10.38
N ASP A 119 -10.59 6.27 9.41
CA ASP A 119 -11.74 6.34 8.50
C ASP A 119 -12.16 4.95 7.97
N PRO A 120 -12.86 4.13 8.79
CA PRO A 120 -13.19 2.76 8.40
C PRO A 120 -14.09 2.70 7.16
N ALA A 121 -15.07 3.61 7.06
CA ALA A 121 -16.00 3.63 5.95
C ALA A 121 -15.30 3.98 4.63
N GLY A 122 -14.38 4.94 4.65
CA GLY A 122 -13.55 5.29 3.50
C GLY A 122 -12.66 4.13 3.06
N ALA A 123 -12.02 3.45 4.02
CA ALA A 123 -11.18 2.28 3.75
C ALA A 123 -11.97 1.14 3.11
N CYS A 124 -13.14 0.76 3.65
CA CYS A 124 -13.97 -0.29 3.09
C CYS A 124 -14.52 0.08 1.70
N ALA A 125 -14.86 1.35 1.48
CA ALA A 125 -15.27 1.83 0.17
C ALA A 125 -14.12 1.81 -0.86
N GLN A 126 -12.87 2.00 -0.42
CA GLN A 126 -11.71 1.85 -1.29
C GLN A 126 -11.43 0.38 -1.60
N ALA A 127 -11.47 -0.50 -0.60
CA ALA A 127 -11.31 -1.94 -0.80
C ALA A 127 -12.33 -2.51 -1.82
N ALA A 128 -13.58 -2.03 -1.79
CA ALA A 128 -14.59 -2.42 -2.77
C ALA A 128 -14.26 -1.99 -4.21
N LYS A 129 -13.58 -0.84 -4.37
CA LYS A 129 -13.08 -0.41 -5.69
C LYS A 129 -11.90 -1.26 -6.13
N ASP A 130 -10.98 -1.54 -5.21
CA ASP A 130 -9.80 -2.37 -5.49
C ASP A 130 -10.22 -3.79 -5.89
N GLN A 131 -11.24 -4.35 -5.23
CA GLN A 131 -11.82 -5.66 -5.58
C GLN A 131 -12.45 -5.67 -6.99
N ALA A 132 -12.99 -4.54 -7.44
CA ALA A 132 -13.56 -4.39 -8.77
C ALA A 132 -12.53 -4.02 -9.85
N ASP A 133 -11.27 -3.76 -9.48
CA ASP A 133 -10.20 -3.39 -10.40
C ASP A 133 -9.61 -4.64 -11.07
N ALA A 134 -9.73 -4.70 -12.40
CA ALA A 134 -9.24 -5.83 -13.18
C ALA A 134 -7.71 -5.96 -13.18
N GLU A 135 -6.97 -4.87 -12.95
CA GLU A 135 -5.51 -4.89 -12.85
C GLU A 135 -5.06 -5.44 -11.50
N LEU A 136 -5.81 -5.18 -10.43
CA LEU A 136 -5.49 -5.66 -9.08
C LEU A 136 -6.01 -7.08 -8.82
N ALA A 137 -7.12 -7.48 -9.46
CA ALA A 137 -7.77 -8.77 -9.25
C ALA A 137 -6.82 -10.00 -9.19
N PRO A 138 -5.75 -10.11 -10.01
CA PRO A 138 -4.82 -11.24 -9.94
C PRO A 138 -3.98 -11.29 -8.65
N ALA A 139 -3.80 -10.16 -7.96
CA ALA A 139 -3.00 -10.04 -6.74
C ALA A 139 -3.85 -10.05 -5.46
N LEU A 140 -5.19 -10.07 -5.60
CA LEU A 140 -6.09 -10.12 -4.47
C LEU A 140 -6.23 -11.53 -3.91
N VAL A 141 -6.18 -11.61 -2.59
CA VAL A 141 -6.34 -12.82 -1.77
C VAL A 141 -7.71 -12.86 -1.09
N TRP A 142 -8.65 -12.01 -1.49
CA TRP A 142 -10.04 -12.07 -1.03
C TRP A 142 -10.87 -13.13 -1.79
N GLN A 143 -11.96 -13.59 -1.18
CA GLN A 143 -13.00 -14.45 -1.78
C GLN A 143 -14.39 -13.81 -1.74
#